data_AF-A0A3Q0FP85-F1
#
_entry.id   AF-A0A3Q0FP85-F1
#
_cell.length_a   1.000
_cell.length_b   1.000
_cell.length_c   1.000
_cell.angle_alpha   90.00
_cell.angle_beta   90.00
_cell.angle_gamma   90.00
#
_symmetry.space_group_name_H-M   'P 1'
#
loop_
_entity.id
_entity.type
_entity.pdbx_description
1 polymer ?
#
loop_
_entity_poly.entity_id
_entity_poly.type
_entity_poly.pdbx_seq_one_letter_code
_entity_poly.pdbx_strand_id
1 'polypeptide(L)'
;MAAKVLRSLKWALQPAVTGISLSWELPPGMEAVPLRPDPKVIFQGQRLLVYSQLRGQPKAPESSVGSVTLQYTIKDETFKDTVQFPLQPQEGDR
;
A
#
# COMPACT_ATOMS: atom_id res chain seq x y z
N MET A 1 34.31 -2.35 23.30
CA MET A 1 33.11 -1.47 23.16
C MET A 1 32.84 -1.03 21.71
N ALA A 2 33.85 -0.64 20.94
CA ALA A 2 33.67 -0.08 19.58
C ALA A 2 32.90 -0.97 18.57
N ALA A 3 33.13 -2.29 18.57
CA ALA A 3 32.46 -3.20 17.63
C ALA A 3 30.91 -3.21 17.77
N LYS A 4 30.39 -3.02 18.98
CA LYS A 4 28.95 -3.01 19.26
C LYS A 4 28.28 -1.72 18.76
N VAL A 5 29.00 -0.59 18.85
CA VAL A 5 28.56 0.71 18.31
C VAL A 5 28.51 0.67 16.78
N LEU A 6 29.59 0.21 16.15
CA LEU A 6 29.66 0.06 14.68
C LEU A 6 28.57 -0.86 14.13
N ARG A 7 28.29 -1.98 14.82
CA ARG A 7 27.22 -2.90 14.42
C ARG A 7 25.84 -2.25 14.54
N SER A 8 25.59 -1.53 15.64
CA SER A 8 24.31 -0.83 15.84
C SER A 8 24.12 0.28 14.81
N LEU A 9 25.18 1.02 14.48
CA LEU A 9 25.16 2.05 13.44
C LEU A 9 24.88 1.48 12.05
N LYS A 10 25.49 0.34 11.69
CA LYS A 10 25.19 -0.36 10.42
C LYS A 10 23.72 -0.79 10.33
N TRP A 11 23.10 -1.16 11.46
CA TRP A 11 21.69 -1.50 11.51
C TRP A 11 20.78 -0.27 11.44
N ALA A 12 21.18 0.87 12.01
CA ALA A 12 20.44 2.12 11.84
C ALA A 12 20.45 2.63 10.39
N LEU A 13 21.44 2.23 9.59
CA LEU A 13 21.60 2.57 8.17
C LEU A 13 20.97 1.53 7.22
N GLN A 14 20.14 0.62 7.73
CA GLN A 14 19.42 -0.32 6.86
C GLN A 14 18.56 0.47 5.85
N PRO A 15 18.44 0.00 4.59
CA PRO A 15 17.57 0.63 3.62
C PRO A 15 16.15 0.74 4.17
N ALA A 16 15.57 1.93 4.06
CA ALA A 16 14.20 2.19 4.43
C ALA A 16 13.36 2.35 3.16
N VAL A 17 12.15 1.83 3.19
CA VAL A 17 11.13 2.15 2.21
C VAL A 17 10.43 3.41 2.71
N THR A 18 10.40 4.46 1.90
CA THR A 18 9.82 5.76 2.24
C THR A 18 8.79 6.20 1.22
N GLY A 19 8.03 7.26 1.49
CA GLY A 19 7.13 7.85 0.49
C GLY A 19 6.00 6.91 0.08
N ILE A 20 5.60 6.02 0.99
CA ILE A 20 4.55 5.03 0.76
C ILE A 20 3.22 5.77 0.58
N SER A 21 2.55 5.49 -0.53
CA SER A 21 1.24 6.06 -0.86
C SER A 21 0.41 5.07 -1.66
N LEU A 22 -0.91 5.14 -1.50
CA LEU A 22 -1.87 4.36 -2.27
C LEU A 22 -2.70 5.29 -3.13
N SER A 23 -2.74 5.02 -4.43
CA SER A 23 -3.69 5.64 -5.35
C SER A 23 -4.71 4.62 -5.84
N TRP A 24 -5.96 5.05 -5.96
CA TRP A 24 -7.09 4.21 -6.30
C TRP A 24 -7.68 4.67 -7.63
N GLU A 25 -7.87 3.72 -8.53
CA GLU A 25 -8.63 3.92 -9.76
C GLU A 25 -9.91 3.09 -9.65
N LEU A 26 -11.02 3.77 -9.40
CA LEU A 26 -12.31 3.15 -9.15
C LEU A 26 -13.34 3.59 -10.20
N PRO A 27 -14.35 2.74 -10.49
CA PRO A 27 -15.44 3.11 -11.37
C PRO A 27 -16.22 4.34 -10.87
N PRO A 28 -16.90 5.06 -11.76
CA PRO A 28 -17.72 6.22 -11.40
C PRO A 28 -18.77 5.88 -10.35
N GLY A 29 -18.84 6.69 -9.28
CA GLY A 29 -19.76 6.48 -8.17
C GLY A 29 -19.17 5.69 -7.00
N MET A 30 -17.89 5.29 -7.09
CA MET A 30 -17.13 4.72 -5.98
C MET A 30 -15.98 5.63 -5.56
N GLU A 31 -15.61 5.52 -4.28
CA GLU A 31 -14.46 6.20 -3.69
C GLU A 31 -13.76 5.30 -2.67
N ALA A 32 -12.46 5.53 -2.47
CA ALA A 32 -11.68 4.90 -1.42
C ALA A 32 -11.40 5.92 -0.32
N VAL A 33 -11.85 5.61 0.91
CA VAL A 33 -11.60 6.44 2.09
C VAL A 33 -10.51 5.79 2.93
N PRO A 34 -9.34 6.42 3.10
CA PRO A 34 -8.30 5.89 3.97
C PRO A 34 -8.80 5.88 5.43
N LEU A 35 -8.69 4.73 6.09
CA LEU A 35 -9.13 4.60 7.50
C LEU A 35 -8.08 5.12 8.49
N ARG A 36 -6.83 5.20 8.06
CA ARG A 36 -5.70 5.71 8.82
C ARG A 36 -4.78 6.53 7.92
N PRO A 37 -3.99 7.45 8.49
CA PRO A 37 -2.93 8.12 7.74
C PRO A 37 -1.94 7.11 7.16
N ASP A 38 -1.48 7.38 5.94
CA ASP A 38 -0.50 6.53 5.30
C ASP A 38 0.83 6.54 6.10
N PRO A 39 1.35 5.36 6.46
CA PRO A 39 2.62 5.24 7.15
C PRO A 39 3.75 5.73 6.24
N LYS A 40 4.66 6.54 6.78
CA LYS A 40 5.65 7.24 5.95
C LYS A 40 6.89 6.40 5.63
N VAL A 41 7.23 5.44 6.49
CA VAL A 41 8.50 4.69 6.43
C VAL A 41 8.35 3.26 6.98
N ILE A 42 9.01 2.28 6.35
CA ILE A 42 9.21 0.93 6.90
C ILE A 42 10.67 0.48 6.71
N PHE A 43 11.18 -0.34 7.63
CA PHE A 43 12.53 -0.91 7.57
C PHE A 43 12.51 -2.40 7.23
N GLN A 44 13.67 -2.92 6.83
CA GLN A 44 13.84 -4.35 6.58
C GLN A 44 13.35 -5.21 7.76
N GLY A 45 12.54 -6.23 7.46
CA GLY A 45 11.96 -7.14 8.46
C GLY A 45 10.68 -6.63 9.12
N GLN A 46 10.25 -5.39 8.86
CA GLN A 46 8.96 -4.87 9.31
C GLN A 46 7.86 -5.17 8.29
N ARG A 47 6.61 -5.23 8.79
CA ARG A 47 5.41 -5.35 7.97
C ARG A 47 4.50 -4.17 8.22
N LEU A 48 3.89 -3.68 7.15
CA LEU A 48 2.92 -2.60 7.18
C LEU A 48 1.58 -3.08 6.64
N LEU A 49 0.50 -2.62 7.27
CA LEU A 49 -0.86 -2.83 6.81
C LEU A 49 -1.52 -1.47 6.64
N VAL A 50 -2.05 -1.23 5.45
CA VAL A 50 -2.81 -0.02 5.12
C VAL A 50 -4.21 -0.43 4.74
N TYR A 51 -5.20 0.30 5.26
CA TYR A 51 -6.60 -0.02 5.09
C TYR A 51 -7.34 1.18 4.53
N SER A 52 -8.11 0.91 3.47
CA SER A 52 -9.04 1.87 2.88
C SER A 52 -10.42 1.23 2.77
N GLN A 53 -11.44 1.98 3.14
CA GLN A 53 -12.83 1.58 2.97
C GLN A 53 -13.32 2.04 1.60
N LEU A 54 -13.79 1.11 0.79
CA LEU A 54 -14.49 1.43 -0.44
C LEU A 54 -15.95 1.82 -0.11
N ARG A 55 -16.42 2.93 -0.69
CA ARG A 55 -17.78 3.43 -0.54
C ARG A 55 -18.41 3.68 -1.90
N GLY A 56 -19.75 3.67 -1.93
CA GLY A 56 -20.55 3.89 -3.13
C GLY A 56 -20.93 2.58 -3.83
N GLN A 57 -21.56 2.73 -5.00
CA GLN A 57 -22.04 1.61 -5.82
C GLN A 57 -21.58 1.81 -7.26
N PRO A 58 -21.09 0.76 -7.94
CA PRO A 58 -20.70 0.87 -9.33
C PRO A 58 -21.93 1.03 -10.22
N LYS A 59 -21.87 1.92 -11.22
CA LYS A 59 -22.95 2.06 -12.20
C LYS A 59 -23.16 0.83 -13.10
N ALA A 60 -22.11 0.02 -13.29
CA ALA A 60 -22.13 -1.20 -14.10
C ALA A 60 -21.55 -2.38 -13.29
N PRO A 61 -22.35 -2.97 -12.39
CA PRO A 61 -21.83 -3.90 -11.37
C PRO A 61 -21.23 -5.18 -11.96
N GLU A 62 -21.82 -5.74 -13.02
CA GLU A 62 -21.51 -7.07 -13.61
C GLU A 62 -20.06 -7.26 -14.09
N SER A 63 -19.27 -6.19 -14.22
CA SER A 63 -17.86 -6.28 -14.65
C SER A 63 -17.01 -5.14 -14.08
N SER A 64 -17.42 -4.58 -12.95
CA SER A 64 -16.67 -3.48 -12.34
C SER A 64 -15.37 -4.00 -11.73
N VAL A 65 -14.24 -3.56 -12.30
CA VAL A 65 -12.89 -3.80 -11.80
C VAL A 65 -12.38 -2.52 -11.13
N GLY A 66 -11.85 -2.65 -9.91
CA GLY A 66 -11.08 -1.61 -9.25
C GLY A 66 -9.59 -1.87 -9.42
N SER A 67 -8.79 -0.81 -9.36
CA SER A 67 -7.34 -0.91 -9.34
C SER A 67 -6.77 -0.11 -8.18
N VAL A 68 -5.77 -0.66 -7.53
CA VAL A 68 -4.99 0.02 -6.49
C VAL A 68 -3.53 0.01 -6.88
N THR A 69 -2.89 1.17 -6.78
CA THR A 69 -1.46 1.32 -7.05
C THR A 69 -0.75 1.73 -5.78
N LEU A 70 0.22 0.91 -5.37
CA LEU A 70 1.16 1.19 -4.30
C LEU A 70 2.39 1.87 -4.90
N GLN A 71 2.67 3.09 -4.47
CA GLN A 71 3.89 3.80 -4.81
C GLN A 71 4.79 3.92 -3.57
N TYR A 72 6.09 3.68 -3.73
CA TYR A 72 7.06 3.78 -2.65
C TYR A 72 8.48 4.04 -3.19
N THR A 73 9.39 4.46 -2.33
CA THR A 73 10.77 4.79 -2.67
C THR A 73 11.75 3.95 -1.85
N ILE A 74 12.79 3.40 -2.49
CA ILE A 74 13.89 2.68 -1.85
C ILE A 74 15.20 3.23 -2.42
N LYS A 75 16.11 3.71 -1.56
CA LYS A 75 17.42 4.28 -1.98
C LYS A 75 17.28 5.29 -3.12
N ASP A 76 16.34 6.23 -2.97
CA ASP A 76 16.02 7.30 -3.94
C ASP A 76 15.42 6.85 -5.28
N GLU A 77 15.17 5.55 -5.48
CA GLU A 77 14.43 5.02 -6.62
C GLU A 77 12.96 4.81 -6.27
N THR A 78 12.06 5.27 -7.14
CA THR A 78 10.61 5.15 -6.93
C THR A 78 10.05 3.96 -7.71
N PHE A 79 9.26 3.15 -7.03
CA PHE A 79 8.60 1.97 -7.54
C PHE A 79 7.09 2.14 -7.50
N LYS A 80 6.41 1.45 -8.41
CA LYS A 80 4.95 1.36 -8.48
C LYS A 80 4.55 -0.07 -8.71
N ASP A 81 3.59 -0.53 -7.93
CA ASP A 81 2.97 -1.84 -8.10
C ASP A 81 1.45 -1.65 -8.15
N THR A 82 0.81 -2.22 -9.18
CA THR A 82 -0.61 -2.02 -9.45
C THR A 82 -1.31 -3.36 -9.45
N VAL A 83 -2.34 -3.47 -8.62
CA VAL A 83 -3.16 -4.67 -8.49
C VAL A 83 -4.59 -4.34 -8.87
N GLN A 84 -5.14 -5.12 -9.80
CA GLN A 84 -6.54 -5.07 -10.16
C GLN A 84 -7.33 -6.09 -9.34
N PHE A 85 -8.55 -5.74 -8.96
CA PHE A 85 -9.44 -6.60 -8.20
C PHE A 85 -10.90 -6.43 -8.66
N PRO A 86 -11.69 -7.51 -8.64
CA PRO A 86 -13.12 -7.41 -8.91
C PRO A 86 -13.82 -6.69 -7.75
N LEU A 87 -14.78 -5.82 -8.07
CA LEU A 87 -15.61 -5.12 -7.06
C LEU A 87 -16.85 -5.91 -6.66
N GLN A 88 -17.13 -7.01 -7.35
CA GLN A 88 -18.17 -7.96 -6.97
C GLN A 88 -17.61 -9.01 -6.02
N PRO A 89 -18.39 -9.44 -5.00
CA PRO A 89 -18.04 -10.59 -4.20
C PRO A 89 -17.90 -11.81 -5.10
N GLN A 90 -16.81 -12.57 -4.93
CA GLN A 90 -16.69 -13.87 -5.59
C GLN A 90 -17.69 -14.84 -4.95
N GLU A 91 -18.45 -15.54 -5.78
CA GLU A 91 -19.43 -16.52 -5.32
C GLU A 91 -18.67 -17.71 -4.70
N GLY A 92 -18.52 -17.72 -3.37
CA GLY A 92 -17.79 -18.76 -2.65
C GLY A 92 -17.18 -18.36 -1.31
N ASP A 93 -17.10 -17.06 -0.99
CA ASP A 93 -16.57 -16.58 0.30
C ASP A 93 -17.70 -16.53 1.35
N ARG A 94 -18.02 -17.69 1.93
CA ARG A 94 -18.95 -17.85 3.06
C ARG A 94 -18.33 -18.72 4.14
#